data_AF-A0A9P6FJQ9-F1
#
_entry.id   AF-A0A9P6FJQ9-F1
#
_cell.length_a   1.000
_cell.length_b   1.000
_cell.length_c   1.000
_cell.angle_alpha   90.00
_cell.angle_beta   90.00
_cell.angle_gamma   90.00
#
_symmetry.space_group_name_H-M   'P 1'
#
loop_
_entity.id
_entity.type
_entity.pdbx_description
1 polymer ?
#
loop_
_entity_poly.entity_id
_entity_poly.type
_entity_poly.pdbx_seq_one_letter_code
_entity_poly.pdbx_strand_id
1 'polypeptide(L)' 'NRMAESLVLFESVINSRWFLRTSIILFMNKIDLFSTKLPKVPLDKYFADYT' A
#
# COMPACT_ATOMS: atom_id res chain seq x y z
N ASN A 1 -11.34 1.00 3.93
CA ASN A 1 -10.49 -0.03 3.30
C ASN A 1 -9.10 0.16 3.91
N ARG A 2 -8.60 -0.80 4.71
CA ARG A 2 -7.34 -0.64 5.46
C ARG A 2 -6.13 -0.31 4.58
N MET A 3 -6.13 -0.76 3.32
CA MET A 3 -5.07 -0.45 2.37
C MET A 3 -5.12 1.02 1.94
N ALA A 4 -6.31 1.57 1.69
CA ALA A 4 -6.47 2.99 1.37
C ALA A 4 -6.05 3.91 2.54
N GLU A 5 -6.41 3.55 3.77
CA GLU A 5 -5.95 4.29 4.97
C GLU A 5 -4.42 4.25 5.11
N SER A 6 -3.81 3.10 4.82
CA SER A 6 -2.35 2.94 4.84
C SER A 6 -1.66 3.77 3.74
N LEU A 7 -2.27 3.89 2.56
CA LEU A 7 -1.79 4.73 1.47
C LEU A 7 -1.85 6.22 1.82
N VAL A 8 -2.97 6.69 2.38
CA VAL A 8 -3.12 8.08 2.85
C VAL A 8 -2.09 8.41 3.94
N LEU A 9 -1.89 7.49 4.90
CA LEU A 9 -0.87 7.67 5.92
C LEU A 9 0.53 7.73 5.32
N PHE A 10 0.85 6.81 4.41
CA PHE A 10 2.16 6.79 3.74
C PHE A 10 2.41 8.09 2.98
N GLU A 11 1.43 8.59 2.22
CA GLU A 11 1.50 9.87 1.52
C GLU A 11 1.80 11.04 2.46
N SER A 12 1.15 11.09 3.63
CA SER A 12 1.39 12.14 4.62
C SER A 12 2.81 12.10 5.22
N VAL A 13 3.39 10.89 5.36
CA VAL A 13 4.72 10.69 5.92
C VAL A 13 5.79 11.03 4.90
N ILE A 14 5.70 10.51 3.67
CA ILE A 14 6.74 10.73 2.65
C ILE A 14 6.82 12.20 2.21
N ASN A 15 5.71 12.93 2.25
CA ASN A 15 5.64 14.34 1.87
C ASN A 15 5.86 15.29 3.07
N SER A 16 6.11 14.74 4.26
CA SER A 16 6.37 15.55 5.45
C SER A 16 7.71 16.29 5.33
N ARG A 17 7.69 17.59 5.66
CA ARG A 17 8.90 18.43 5.68
C ARG A 17 10.02 17.88 6.58
N TRP A 18 9.63 17.12 7.61
CA TRP A 18 10.54 16.49 8.56
C TRP A 18 11.39 15.37 7.93
N PHE A 19 10.93 14.76 6.84
CA PHE A 19 11.58 13.59 6.22
C PHE A 19 12.13 13.87 4.80
N LEU A 20 12.19 15.13 4.35
CA LEU A 20 12.62 15.51 2.98
C LEU A 20 14.01 15.00 2.57
N ARG A 21 14.92 14.77 3.51
CA ARG A 21 16.29 14.28 3.25
C ARG A 21 16.54 12.90 3.86
N THR A 22 15.48 12.22 4.28
CA THR A 22 15.56 10.89 4.90
C THR A 22 15.23 9.84 3.86
N SER A 23 16.10 8.84 3.70
CA SER A 23 15.80 7.68 2.87
C SER A 23 14.67 6.86 3.50
N ILE A 24 13.70 6.46 2.69
CA ILE A 24 12.54 5.68 3.13
C ILE A 24 12.65 4.28 2.55
N ILE A 25 12.56 3.27 3.41
CA ILE A 25 12.46 1.86 3.01
C ILE A 25 11.02 1.41 3.25
N LEU A 26 10.34 0.98 2.18
CA LEU A 26 8.98 0.46 2.27
C LEU A 26 9.03 -1.08 2.37
N PHE A 27 8.44 -1.63 3.43
CA PHE A 27 8.26 -3.07 3.57
C PHE A 27 6.83 -3.48 3.24
N MET A 28 6.68 -4.26 2.17
CA MET A 28 5.42 -4.92 1.83
C MET A 28 5.30 -6.25 2.58
N ASN A 29 4.71 -6.19 3.77
CA ASN A 29 4.53 -7.35 4.63
C ASN A 29 3.41 -8.29 4.13
N LYS A 30 3.49 -9.58 4.50
CA LYS A 30 2.45 -10.60 4.26
C LYS A 30 2.21 -10.93 2.77
N ILE A 31 3.27 -10.91 1.97
CA ILE A 31 3.19 -11.22 0.53
C ILE A 31 2.69 -12.64 0.24
N ASP A 32 2.99 -13.58 1.13
CA ASP A 32 2.50 -14.95 1.14
C ASP A 32 0.96 -15.02 1.26
N LEU A 33 0.40 -14.29 2.22
CA LEU A 33 -1.05 -14.19 2.41
C LEU A 33 -1.72 -13.42 1.27
N PHE A 34 -1.03 -12.45 0.68
CA PHE A 34 -1.52 -11.72 -0.49
C PHE A 34 -1.67 -12.65 -1.70
N SER A 35 -0.62 -13.41 -2.01
CA SER A 35 -0.61 -14.36 -3.13
C SER A 35 -1.72 -15.41 -3.01
N THR A 36 -1.96 -15.94 -1.81
CA THR A 36 -3.04 -16.93 -1.57
C THR A 36 -4.45 -16.33 -1.62
N LYS A 37 -4.61 -15.02 -1.37
CA LYS A 37 -5.90 -14.33 -1.44
C LYS A 37 -6.25 -13.85 -2.84
N LEU A 38 -5.26 -13.47 -3.64
CA LEU A 38 -5.46 -12.85 -4.95
C LEU A 38 -6.41 -13.64 -5.89
N PRO A 39 -6.34 -14.99 -5.97
CA PRO A 39 -7.28 -15.75 -6.81
C PRO A 39 -8.72 -15.76 -6.29
N LYS A 40 -8.93 -15.58 -4.97
CA LYS A 40 -10.24 -15.62 -4.31
C LYS A 40 -10.88 -14.23 -4.25
N VAL A 41 -10.04 -13.21 -4.10
CA VAL A 41 -10.41 -11.81 -3.92
C VAL A 41 -9.57 -11.01 -4.91
N PRO A 42 -10.06 -10.87 -6.16
CA PRO A 42 -9.33 -10.15 -7.19
C PRO A 42 -9.28 -8.65 -6.88
N LEU A 43 -8.22 -7.99 -7.35
CA LEU A 43 -7.90 -6.60 -7.02
C LEU A 43 -8.80 -5.58 -7.72
N ASP A 44 -9.28 -5.91 -8.91
CA ASP A 44 -10.21 -5.12 -9.74
C ASP A 44 -11.46 -4.66 -8.96
N LYS A 45 -11.95 -5.49 -8.04
CA LYS A 45 -13.09 -5.18 -7.17
C LYS A 45 -12.84 -4.05 -6.17
N TYR A 46 -11.58 -3.75 -5.87
CA TYR A 46 -11.18 -2.78 -4.85
C TYR A 46 -10.34 -1.62 -5.41
N PHE A 47 -9.75 -1.81 -6.59
CA PHE A 47 -8.90 -0.85 -7.28
C PHE A 47 -9.34 -0.79 -8.75
N ALA A 48 -10.19 0.19 -9.08
CA ALA A 48 -10.76 0.34 -10.41
C ALA A 48 -9.71 0.58 -11.51
N ASP A 49 -8.54 1.13 -11.14
CA ASP A 49 -7.44 1.40 -12.06
C ASP A 49 -6.54 0.17 -12.32
N TYR A 50 -6.79 -0.96 -11.65
CA TYR A 50 -6.05 -2.22 -11.84
C TYR A 50 -6.65 -3.00 -13.00
N THR A 51 -5.93 -3.06 -14.14
CA THR A 51 -6.34 -3.75 -15.38
C THR A 51 -5.54 -5.03 -15.60
#